data_AF-A0A1X1YAN5-F1
#
_entry.id   AF-A0A1X1YAN5-F1
#
_cell.length_a   1.000
_cell.length_b   1.000
_cell.length_c   1.000
_cell.angle_alpha   90.00
_cell.angle_beta   90.00
_cell.angle_gamma   90.00
#
_symmetry.space_group_name_H-M   'P 1'
#
loop_
_entity.id
_entity.type
_entity.pdbx_description
1 polymer ?
#
loop_
_entity_poly.entity_id
_entity_poly.type
_entity_poly.pdbx_seq_one_letter_code
_entity_poly.pdbx_strand_id
1 'polypeptide(L)'
;MGFWDEIQQVLAAATQAKTADELISAVRTGPDQGAGSGDAFFAGSGGDDQLIGAVRASGHWAISRIEYDYWWKAVSKVDGSAIEYIEGDVYRRAA
;
A
#
# COMPACT_ATOMS: atom_id res chain seq x y z
N MET A 1 2.11 14.83 -15.74
CA MET A 1 2.25 14.92 -14.27
C MET A 1 3.66 14.50 -13.92
N GLY A 2 4.23 14.99 -12.83
CA GLY A 2 5.53 14.51 -12.36
C GLY A 2 5.39 13.20 -11.60
N PHE A 3 6.50 12.46 -11.46
CA PHE A 3 6.55 11.22 -10.68
C PHE A 3 5.91 11.37 -9.29
N TRP A 4 6.29 12.41 -8.55
CA TRP A 4 5.76 12.65 -7.20
C TRP A 4 4.27 13.03 -7.19
N ASP A 5 3.73 13.63 -8.25
CA ASP A 5 2.29 13.89 -8.37
C ASP A 5 1.49 12.58 -8.49
N GLU A 6 2.06 11.60 -9.21
CA GLU A 6 1.46 10.27 -9.36
C GLU A 6 1.52 9.49 -8.05
N ILE A 7 2.64 9.57 -7.31
CA ILE A 7 2.74 9.00 -5.96
C ILE A 7 1.68 9.57 -5.01
N GLN A 8 1.45 10.88 -5.05
CA GLN A 8 0.43 11.52 -4.21
C GLN A 8 -0.99 11.06 -4.58
N GLN A 9 -1.28 10.79 -5.85
CA GLN A 9 -2.55 10.20 -6.27
C GLN A 9 -2.73 8.77 -5.75
N VAL A 10 -1.66 7.96 -5.79
CA VAL A 10 -1.68 6.61 -5.20
C VAL A 10 -1.98 6.67 -3.70
N LEU A 11 -1.30 7.55 -2.96
CA LEU A 11 -1.50 7.68 -1.51
C LEU A 11 -2.91 8.17 -1.16
N ALA A 12 -3.46 9.12 -1.93
CA ALA A 12 -4.82 9.57 -1.77
C ALA A 12 -5.83 8.43 -2.00
N ALA A 13 -5.65 7.63 -3.06
CA ALA A 13 -6.48 6.48 -3.35
C ALA A 13 -6.34 5.37 -2.29
N ALA A 14 -5.11 5.06 -1.85
CA ALA A 14 -4.81 4.07 -0.82
C ALA A 14 -5.47 4.43 0.53
N THR A 15 -5.59 5.72 0.85
CA THR A 15 -6.29 6.19 2.05
C THR A 15 -7.79 5.85 2.03
N GLN A 16 -8.39 5.67 0.85
CA GLN A 16 -9.80 5.29 0.71
C GLN A 16 -10.02 3.78 0.63
N ALA A 17 -8.96 3.00 0.43
CA ALA A 17 -9.06 1.55 0.26
C ALA A 17 -9.45 0.84 1.57
N LYS A 18 -10.47 -0.01 1.47
CA LYS A 18 -11.04 -0.78 2.57
C LYS A 18 -10.72 -2.25 2.48
N THR A 19 -10.35 -2.75 1.29
CA THR A 19 -10.05 -4.16 1.03
C THR A 19 -8.68 -4.31 0.38
N ALA A 20 -8.13 -5.53 0.41
CA ALA A 20 -6.87 -5.83 -0.24
C ALA A 20 -6.92 -5.57 -1.75
N ASP A 21 -8.03 -5.88 -2.42
CA ASP A 21 -8.18 -5.62 -3.86
C ASP A 21 -8.22 -4.12 -4.17
N GLU A 22 -8.95 -3.34 -3.37
CA GLU A 22 -8.99 -1.88 -3.53
C GLU A 22 -7.62 -1.25 -3.33
N LEU A 23 -6.87 -1.70 -2.31
CA LEU A 23 -5.53 -1.16 -2.04
C LEU A 23 -4.56 -1.53 -3.16
N ILE A 24 -4.56 -2.79 -3.59
CA ILE A 24 -3.73 -3.26 -4.71
C ILE A 24 -4.08 -2.50 -5.99
N SER A 25 -5.37 -2.32 -6.28
CA SER A 25 -5.82 -1.52 -7.43
C SER A 25 -5.37 -0.07 -7.34
N ALA A 26 -5.43 0.57 -6.16
CA ALA A 26 -4.93 1.92 -5.96
C ALA A 26 -3.42 2.00 -6.23
N VAL A 27 -2.64 1.09 -5.67
CA VAL A 27 -1.17 1.05 -5.86
C VAL A 27 -0.79 0.81 -7.33
N ARG A 28 -1.51 -0.07 -8.04
CA ARG A 28 -1.27 -0.37 -9.47
C ARG A 28 -1.42 0.84 -10.40
N THR A 29 -2.08 1.90 -9.97
CA THR A 29 -2.19 3.14 -10.77
C THR A 29 -0.90 3.96 -10.76
N GLY A 30 0.04 3.64 -9.87
CA GLY A 30 1.31 4.34 -9.74
C GLY A 30 2.36 3.93 -10.76
N PRO A 31 3.44 4.71 -10.88
CA PRO A 31 4.55 4.44 -11.78
C PRO A 31 5.34 3.19 -11.39
N ASP A 32 6.24 2.77 -12.28
CA ASP A 32 7.27 1.75 -12.07
C ASP A 32 6.80 0.38 -11.54
N GLN A 33 5.58 -0.04 -11.90
CA GLN A 33 5.05 -1.35 -11.49
C GLN A 33 5.96 -2.54 -11.85
N GLY A 34 6.82 -2.41 -12.87
CA GLY A 34 7.77 -3.44 -13.27
C GLY A 34 9.00 -3.60 -12.37
N ALA A 35 9.21 -2.73 -11.37
CA ALA A 35 10.29 -2.85 -10.41
C ALA A 35 9.97 -3.85 -9.29
N GLY A 36 8.69 -4.13 -9.04
CA GLY A 36 8.24 -5.08 -8.05
C GLY A 36 8.00 -6.48 -8.60
N SER A 37 7.82 -7.43 -7.67
CA SER A 37 7.43 -8.82 -7.93
C SER A 37 6.12 -9.22 -7.21
N GLY A 38 5.50 -8.30 -6.48
CA GLY A 38 4.21 -8.50 -5.79
C GLY A 38 2.98 -8.34 -6.68
N ASP A 39 1.80 -8.30 -6.04
CA ASP A 39 0.55 -8.01 -6.73
C ASP A 39 0.46 -6.54 -7.19
N ALA A 40 1.15 -5.64 -6.51
CA ALA A 40 1.38 -4.26 -6.92
C ALA A 40 2.73 -3.76 -6.36
N PHE A 41 3.23 -2.64 -6.90
CA PHE A 41 4.47 -2.02 -6.43
C PHE A 41 4.29 -0.53 -6.13
N PHE A 42 4.69 -0.10 -4.95
CA PHE A 42 4.68 1.30 -4.53
C PHE A 42 6.06 1.92 -4.71
N ALA A 43 6.25 2.58 -5.85
CA ALA A 43 7.50 3.26 -6.21
C ALA A 43 7.86 4.46 -5.33
N GLY A 44 6.93 4.96 -4.51
CA GLY A 44 7.14 6.11 -3.63
C GLY A 44 7.88 5.78 -2.32
N SER A 45 8.29 4.53 -2.11
CA SER A 45 9.07 4.12 -0.94
C SER A 45 10.33 4.99 -0.80
N GLY A 46 10.57 5.55 0.39
CA GLY A 46 11.67 6.51 0.64
C GLY A 46 11.36 7.99 0.39
N GLY A 47 10.16 8.35 -0.10
CA GLY A 47 9.67 9.74 -0.10
C GLY A 47 9.18 10.23 1.28
N ASP A 48 8.68 11.46 1.35
CA ASP A 48 8.19 12.05 2.61
C ASP A 48 6.95 11.32 3.14
N ASP A 49 6.02 10.97 2.25
CA ASP A 49 4.81 10.22 2.58
C ASP A 49 4.96 8.74 2.21
N GLN A 50 4.69 7.87 3.19
CA GLN A 50 4.82 6.43 3.04
C GLN A 50 3.45 5.76 2.92
N LEU A 51 3.37 4.64 2.19
CA LEU A 51 2.12 3.88 2.02
C LEU A 51 1.52 3.44 3.36
N ILE A 52 2.35 3.03 4.33
CA ILE A 52 1.90 2.71 5.69
C ILE A 52 1.20 3.89 6.37
N GLY A 53 1.60 5.13 6.07
CA GLY A 53 0.98 6.35 6.57
C GLY A 53 -0.45 6.50 6.04
N ALA A 54 -0.63 6.37 4.73
CA ALA A 54 -1.94 6.42 4.08
C ALA A 54 -2.89 5.32 4.58
N VAL A 55 -2.40 4.07 4.64
CA VAL A 55 -3.18 2.93 5.13
C VAL A 55 -3.56 3.10 6.61
N ARG A 56 -2.65 3.62 7.44
CA ARG A 56 -2.93 3.94 8.85
C ARG A 56 -3.99 5.04 8.99
N ALA A 57 -3.87 6.11 8.21
CA ALA A 57 -4.77 7.26 8.30
C ALA A 57 -6.23 6.90 7.96
N SER A 58 -6.46 5.90 7.11
CA SER A 58 -7.81 5.43 6.74
C SER A 58 -8.64 4.89 7.93
N GLY A 59 -7.98 4.35 8.96
CA GLY A 59 -8.64 3.63 10.05
C GLY A 59 -9.26 2.28 9.68
N HIS A 60 -9.31 1.91 8.39
CA HIS A 60 -9.92 0.68 7.87
C HIS A 60 -9.10 -0.59 8.15
N TRP A 61 -7.85 -0.43 8.56
CA TRP A 61 -6.89 -1.54 8.66
C TRP A 61 -6.38 -1.72 10.10
N ALA A 62 -6.14 -2.97 10.48
CA ALA A 62 -5.33 -3.34 11.63
C ALA A 62 -3.91 -3.65 11.13
N ILE A 63 -2.94 -2.83 11.54
CA ILE A 63 -1.57 -2.90 11.02
C ILE A 63 -0.65 -3.54 12.06
N SER A 64 0.13 -4.53 11.65
CA SER A 64 1.22 -5.10 12.41
C SER A 64 2.54 -4.76 11.73
N ARG A 65 3.38 -3.95 12.41
CA ARG A 65 4.74 -3.66 11.92
C ARG A 65 5.64 -4.85 12.24
N ILE A 66 6.32 -5.36 11.23
CA ILE A 66 7.29 -6.46 11.39
C ILE A 66 8.68 -5.84 11.52
N GLU A 67 9.05 -4.98 10.56
CA GLU A 67 10.33 -4.29 10.54
C GLU A 67 10.16 -2.87 9.94
N TYR A 68 10.04 -1.87 10.83
CA TYR A 68 9.87 -0.46 10.47
C TYR A 68 8.74 -0.18 9.45
N ASP A 69 8.96 0.78 8.55
CA ASP A 69 8.01 1.21 7.53
C ASP A 69 8.24 0.51 6.17
N TYR A 70 9.35 -0.23 6.01
CA TYR A 70 9.63 -1.03 4.80
C TYR A 70 9.05 -2.45 4.86
N TRP A 71 8.68 -2.98 6.03
CA TRP A 71 8.02 -4.28 6.15
C TRP A 71 6.90 -4.30 7.20
N TRP A 72 5.67 -4.49 6.73
CA TRP A 72 4.49 -4.55 7.59
C TRP A 72 3.37 -5.38 6.96
N LYS A 73 2.45 -5.84 7.81
CA LYS A 73 1.21 -6.51 7.41
C LYS A 73 0.02 -5.68 7.82
N ALA A 74 -1.06 -5.78 7.04
CA ALA A 74 -2.33 -5.17 7.42
C ALA A 74 -3.49 -6.12 7.10
N VAL A 75 -4.46 -6.14 8.00
CA VAL A 75 -5.72 -6.87 7.84
C VAL A 75 -6.85 -5.85 7.80
N SER A 76 -7.70 -5.94 6.79
CA SER A 76 -8.89 -5.11 6.67
C SER A 76 -9.85 -5.42 7.80
N LYS A 77 -10.36 -4.38 8.46
CA LYS A 77 -11.43 -4.47 9.45
C LYS A 77 -12.81 -4.61 8.80
N VAL A 78 -12.90 -4.41 7.48
CA VAL A 78 -14.17 -4.41 6.74
C VAL A 78 -14.52 -5.82 6.26
N ASP A 79 -13.57 -6.52 5.65
CA ASP A 79 -13.79 -7.85 5.07
C ASP A 79 -12.80 -8.93 5.52
N GLY A 80 -11.82 -8.57 6.37
CA GLY A 80 -10.79 -9.50 6.86
C GLY A 80 -9.69 -9.81 5.84
N SER A 81 -9.72 -9.22 4.64
CA SER A 81 -8.66 -9.43 3.65
C SER A 81 -7.32 -8.88 4.14
N ALA A 82 -6.23 -9.54 3.79
CA ALA A 82 -4.91 -9.21 4.31
C ALA A 82 -3.93 -8.87 3.19
N ILE A 83 -2.99 -7.98 3.52
CA ILE A 83 -1.84 -7.65 2.68
C ILE A 83 -0.55 -7.69 3.50
N GLU A 84 0.55 -7.90 2.78
CA GLU A 84 1.90 -7.73 3.29
C GLU A 84 2.66 -6.79 2.36
N TYR A 85 3.31 -5.79 2.95
CA TYR A 85 4.17 -4.85 2.26
C TYR A 85 5.63 -5.16 2.56
N ILE A 86 6.48 -5.27 1.53
CA ILE A 86 7.92 -5.52 1.66
C ILE A 86 8.64 -4.67 0.63
N GLU A 87 9.38 -3.65 1.07
CA GLU A 87 10.27 -2.85 0.22
C GLU A 87 9.62 -2.28 -1.06
N GLY A 88 8.34 -1.91 -0.98
CA GLY A 88 7.57 -1.40 -2.11
C GLY A 88 6.60 -2.42 -2.69
N ASP A 89 6.90 -3.71 -2.60
CA ASP A 89 6.00 -4.76 -3.04
C ASP A 89 4.79 -4.88 -2.11
N VAL A 90 3.60 -5.02 -2.70
CA VAL A 90 2.35 -5.30 -2.02
C VAL A 90 1.88 -6.68 -2.43
N TYR A 91 1.77 -7.59 -1.46
CA TYR A 91 1.27 -8.94 -1.66
C TYR A 91 -0.10 -9.10 -1.03
N ARG A 92 -1.05 -9.69 -1.75
CA ARG A 92 -2.26 -10.24 -1.16
C ARG A 92 -1.89 -11.46 -0.31
N ARG A 93 -2.45 -11.53 0.90
CA ARG A 93 -2.31 -12.69 1.78
C ARG A 93 -3.67 -13.30 2.06
N ALA A 94 -3.68 -14.61 2.28
CA ALA A 94 -4.83 -15.27 2.88
C ALA A 94 -4.99 -14.74 4.32
N ALA A 95 -6.25 -14.58 4.75
CA ALA A 95 -6.58 -14.17 6.12
C ALA A 95 -6.12 -15.21 7.16
#